data_AF-A0A7W4E853-F1
#
_entry.id   AF-A0A7W4E853-F1
#
_cell.length_a   1.000
_cell.length_b   1.000
_cell.length_c   1.000
_cell.angle_alpha   90.00
_cell.angle_beta   90.00
_cell.angle_gamma   90.00
#
_symmetry.space_group_name_H-M   'P 1'
#
loop_
_entity.id
_entity.type
_entity.pdbx_description
1 polymer ?
#
loop_
_entity_poly.entity_id
_entity_poly.type
_entity_poly.pdbx_seq_one_letter_code
_entity_poly.pdbx_strand_id
1 'polypeptide(L)'
;MTHEIYERFDTFLKKLEARANDVISQAKPQIPEIYASDEDFYKRSFELFKNNLTGELHSLIRKAETVFSTQIIPFEQQSGLIESRAAKHYSKKFEDWKDRLELRIDALFENFQPKKLEDLYAQAVTDLDEINEKIACQSCGSKMHIDTIYTISKYISCPFCGAQNIFTPSQAMRELALDKMRISQAFQKNYKYPLE
;
A
#
# COMPACT_ATOMS: atom_id res chain seq x y z
N MET A 1 -16.95 -35.88 -23.29
CA MET A 1 -17.54 -36.11 -21.96
C MET A 1 -16.72 -35.33 -20.96
N THR A 2 -17.36 -34.54 -20.10
CA THR A 2 -16.70 -33.85 -19.00
C THR A 2 -16.64 -34.83 -17.82
N HIS A 3 -15.47 -35.02 -17.22
CA HIS A 3 -15.33 -35.90 -16.06
C HIS A 3 -15.87 -35.20 -14.81
N GLU A 4 -16.55 -35.93 -13.92
CA GLU A 4 -17.16 -35.39 -12.69
C GLU A 4 -16.18 -34.54 -11.85
N ILE A 5 -14.91 -34.94 -11.79
CA ILE A 5 -13.86 -34.21 -11.06
C ILE A 5 -13.66 -32.78 -11.58
N TYR A 6 -13.81 -32.57 -12.89
CA TYR A 6 -13.70 -31.25 -13.51
C TYR A 6 -14.89 -30.34 -13.16
N GLU A 7 -16.09 -30.90 -13.08
CA GLU A 7 -17.28 -30.15 -12.64
C GLU A 7 -17.21 -29.76 -11.16
N ARG A 8 -16.66 -30.66 -10.34
CA ARG A 8 -16.38 -30.38 -8.93
C ARG A 8 -15.32 -29.30 -8.77
N PHE A 9 -14.26 -29.33 -9.58
CA PHE A 9 -13.24 -28.27 -9.59
C PHE A 9 -13.80 -26.92 -10.01
N ASP A 10 -14.68 -26.89 -11.02
CA ASP A 10 -15.37 -25.66 -11.42
C ASP A 10 -16.23 -25.07 -10.31
N THR A 11 -16.97 -25.93 -9.61
CA THR A 11 -17.78 -25.52 -8.46
C THR A 11 -16.90 -24.99 -7.33
N PHE A 12 -15.73 -25.60 -7.12
CA PHE A 12 -14.77 -25.16 -6.14
C PHE A 12 -14.17 -23.78 -6.48
N LEU A 13 -13.73 -23.56 -7.71
CA LEU A 13 -13.23 -22.25 -8.16
C LEU A 13 -14.30 -21.16 -8.02
N LYS A 14 -15.57 -21.44 -8.36
CA LYS A 14 -16.67 -20.49 -8.16
C LYS A 14 -16.87 -20.10 -6.68
N LYS A 15 -16.68 -21.03 -5.75
CA LYS A 15 -16.78 -20.74 -4.31
C LYS A 15 -15.61 -19.87 -3.83
N LEU A 16 -14.40 -20.13 -4.31
CA LEU A 16 -13.24 -19.28 -4.01
C LEU A 16 -13.39 -17.88 -4.60
N GLU A 17 -13.90 -17.77 -5.82
CA GLU A 17 -14.22 -16.50 -6.47
C GLU A 17 -15.24 -15.69 -5.66
N ALA A 18 -16.34 -16.33 -5.22
CA ALA A 18 -17.33 -15.69 -4.38
C ALA A 18 -16.72 -15.18 -3.06
N ARG A 19 -15.89 -16.00 -2.41
CA ARG A 19 -15.18 -15.58 -1.19
C ARG A 19 -14.24 -14.41 -1.45
N ALA A 20 -13.48 -14.41 -2.54
CA ALA A 20 -12.61 -13.30 -2.91
C ALA A 20 -13.42 -12.01 -3.14
N ASN A 21 -14.57 -12.12 -3.81
CA ASN A 21 -15.49 -10.99 -4.01
C ASN A 21 -15.99 -10.42 -2.68
N ASP A 22 -16.38 -11.28 -1.74
CA ASP A 22 -16.86 -10.85 -0.42
C ASP A 22 -15.75 -10.10 0.33
N VAL A 23 -14.56 -10.68 0.42
CA VAL A 23 -13.39 -10.07 1.09
C VAL A 23 -13.05 -8.71 0.47
N ILE A 24 -12.97 -8.64 -0.87
CA ILE A 24 -12.66 -7.40 -1.59
C ILE A 24 -13.74 -6.36 -1.38
N SER A 25 -15.03 -6.73 -1.46
CA SER A 25 -16.15 -5.80 -1.30
C SER A 25 -16.22 -5.19 0.11
N GLN A 26 -15.87 -5.96 1.13
CA GLN A 26 -15.83 -5.49 2.52
C GLN A 26 -14.61 -4.62 2.81
N ALA A 27 -13.45 -4.98 2.25
CA ALA A 27 -12.19 -4.28 2.52
C ALA A 27 -12.07 -2.95 1.77
N LYS A 28 -12.54 -2.89 0.51
CA LYS A 28 -12.38 -1.71 -0.36
C LYS A 28 -12.81 -0.38 0.27
N PRO A 29 -13.98 -0.25 0.94
CA PRO A 29 -14.37 1.00 1.58
C PRO A 29 -13.51 1.35 2.82
N GLN A 30 -12.91 0.35 3.48
CA GLN A 30 -12.12 0.54 4.69
C GLN A 30 -10.69 1.02 4.42
N ILE A 31 -10.15 0.77 3.23
CA ILE A 31 -8.79 1.19 2.82
C ILE A 31 -8.52 2.68 3.14
N PRO A 32 -9.32 3.66 2.65
CA PRO A 32 -9.08 5.06 2.94
C PRO A 32 -9.26 5.43 4.42
N GLU A 33 -10.22 4.80 5.11
CA GLU A 33 -10.51 5.08 6.52
C GLU A 33 -9.38 4.61 7.43
N ILE A 34 -8.86 3.40 7.20
CA ILE A 34 -7.73 2.84 7.95
C ILE A 34 -6.46 3.67 7.67
N TYR A 35 -6.23 4.08 6.42
CA TYR A 35 -5.09 4.93 6.11
C TYR A 35 -5.14 6.31 6.80
N ALA A 36 -6.33 6.92 6.81
CA ALA A 36 -6.54 8.25 7.39
C ALA A 36 -6.50 8.24 8.93
N SER A 37 -6.97 7.16 9.56
CA SER A 37 -6.96 7.00 11.02
C SER A 37 -5.62 6.52 11.58
N ASP A 38 -4.71 6.04 10.73
CA ASP A 38 -3.36 5.66 11.15
C ASP A 38 -2.48 6.89 11.35
N GLU A 39 -2.40 7.36 12.60
CA GLU A 39 -1.55 8.48 13.01
C GLU A 39 -0.05 8.10 13.06
N ASP A 40 0.30 6.81 12.94
CA ASP A 40 1.69 6.38 12.91
C ASP A 40 2.38 6.88 11.63
N PHE A 41 3.57 7.45 11.81
CA PHE A 41 4.40 7.98 10.74
C PHE A 41 4.63 6.98 9.60
N TYR A 42 4.89 5.72 9.94
CA TYR A 42 5.17 4.67 8.97
C TYR A 42 3.89 3.97 8.48
N LYS A 43 2.71 4.47 8.87
CA LYS A 43 1.41 3.87 8.56
C LYS A 43 1.39 2.37 8.88
N ARG A 44 1.99 1.98 10.03
CA ARG A 44 2.18 0.57 10.40
C ARG A 44 0.88 -0.21 10.48
N SER A 45 -0.18 0.40 11.00
CA SER A 45 -1.48 -0.25 11.14
C SER A 45 -2.11 -0.48 9.76
N PHE A 46 -1.97 0.49 8.86
CA PHE A 46 -2.38 0.36 7.47
C PHE A 46 -1.57 -0.71 6.72
N GLU A 47 -0.24 -0.74 6.86
CA GLU A 47 0.60 -1.77 6.23
C GLU A 47 0.29 -3.17 6.78
N LEU A 48 0.02 -3.31 8.08
CA LEU A 48 -0.46 -4.57 8.67
C LEU A 48 -1.80 -5.00 8.06
N PHE A 49 -2.76 -4.07 7.95
CA PHE A 49 -4.05 -4.33 7.30
C PHE A 49 -3.88 -4.79 5.84
N LYS A 50 -3.06 -4.08 5.06
CA LYS A 50 -2.73 -4.41 3.68
C LYS A 50 -2.12 -5.80 3.54
N ASN A 51 -1.14 -6.12 4.39
CA ASN A 51 -0.48 -7.43 4.40
C ASN A 51 -1.46 -8.55 4.77
N ASN A 52 -2.31 -8.34 5.76
CA ASN A 52 -3.32 -9.31 6.18
C ASN A 52 -4.34 -9.57 5.07
N LEU A 53 -4.87 -8.51 4.44
CA LEU A 53 -5.83 -8.63 3.34
C LEU A 53 -5.25 -9.36 2.14
N THR A 54 -4.03 -8.97 1.73
CA THR A 54 -3.30 -9.60 0.63
C THR A 54 -3.03 -11.07 0.95
N GLY A 55 -2.59 -11.37 2.18
CA GLY A 55 -2.36 -12.72 2.65
C GLY A 55 -3.62 -13.60 2.66
N GLU A 56 -4.79 -13.04 3.03
CA GLU A 56 -6.07 -13.75 2.97
C GLU A 56 -6.44 -14.10 1.52
N LEU A 57 -6.31 -13.17 0.58
CA LEU A 57 -6.63 -13.41 -0.83
C LEU A 57 -5.66 -14.41 -1.48
N HIS A 58 -4.36 -14.29 -1.23
CA HIS A 58 -3.37 -15.28 -1.69
C HIS A 58 -3.59 -16.66 -1.06
N SER A 59 -4.20 -16.74 0.13
CA SER A 59 -4.57 -18.04 0.71
C SER A 59 -5.62 -18.78 -0.13
N LEU A 60 -6.49 -18.05 -0.84
CA LEU A 60 -7.48 -18.64 -1.75
C LEU A 60 -6.80 -19.23 -2.99
N ILE A 61 -5.81 -18.53 -3.53
CA ILE A 61 -4.98 -19.01 -4.64
C ILE A 61 -4.24 -20.28 -4.24
N ARG A 62 -3.54 -20.28 -3.10
CA ARG A 62 -2.83 -21.47 -2.59
C ARG A 62 -3.75 -22.66 -2.38
N LYS A 63 -4.99 -22.45 -1.93
CA LYS A 63 -6.00 -23.52 -1.81
C LYS A 63 -6.35 -24.10 -3.19
N ALA A 64 -6.53 -23.25 -4.20
CA ALA A 64 -6.79 -23.68 -5.56
C ALA A 64 -5.61 -24.45 -6.17
N GLU A 65 -4.39 -23.94 -6.02
CA GLU A 65 -3.14 -24.61 -6.43
C GLU A 65 -3.00 -25.99 -5.77
N THR A 66 -3.30 -26.07 -4.47
CA THR A 66 -3.24 -27.34 -3.73
C THR A 66 -4.21 -28.36 -4.32
N VAL A 67 -5.48 -27.99 -4.54
CA VAL A 67 -6.47 -28.90 -5.12
C VAL A 67 -6.10 -29.28 -6.55
N PHE A 68 -5.62 -28.33 -7.36
CA PHE A 68 -5.23 -28.58 -8.73
C PHE A 68 -4.06 -29.58 -8.82
N SER A 69 -3.00 -29.36 -8.04
CA SER A 69 -1.80 -30.20 -8.02
C SER A 69 -2.00 -31.57 -7.36
N THR A 70 -2.89 -31.68 -6.37
CA THR A 70 -3.08 -32.94 -5.61
C THR A 70 -4.26 -33.77 -6.08
N GLN A 71 -5.21 -33.21 -6.83
CA GLN A 71 -6.40 -33.92 -7.29
C GLN A 71 -6.55 -33.92 -8.81
N ILE A 72 -6.38 -32.77 -9.46
CA ILE A 72 -6.63 -32.65 -10.91
C ILE A 72 -5.49 -33.26 -11.73
N ILE A 73 -4.25 -32.83 -11.49
CA ILE A 73 -3.07 -33.37 -12.21
C ILE A 73 -2.94 -34.89 -12.01
N PRO A 74 -3.05 -35.44 -10.78
CA PRO A 74 -2.95 -36.90 -10.59
C PRO A 74 -4.06 -37.67 -11.28
N PHE A 75 -5.30 -37.16 -11.28
CA PHE A 75 -6.40 -37.76 -12.02
C PHE A 75 -6.11 -37.79 -13.53
N GLU A 76 -5.61 -36.69 -14.09
CA GLU A 76 -5.27 -36.58 -15.51
C GLU A 76 -4.16 -37.57 -15.90
N GLN A 77 -3.16 -37.74 -15.05
CA GLN A 77 -2.08 -38.72 -15.26
C GLN A 77 -2.61 -40.16 -15.22
N GLN A 78 -3.36 -40.51 -14.17
CA GLN A 78 -3.89 -41.87 -13.98
C GLN A 78 -4.90 -42.27 -15.06
N SER A 79 -5.66 -41.30 -15.57
CA SER A 79 -6.66 -41.51 -16.62
C SER A 79 -6.09 -41.42 -18.05
N GLY A 80 -4.79 -41.13 -18.21
CA GLY A 80 -4.16 -40.93 -19.52
C GLY A 80 -4.67 -39.68 -20.26
N LEU A 81 -5.17 -38.69 -19.53
CA LEU A 81 -5.81 -37.48 -20.08
C LEU A 81 -4.89 -36.26 -20.11
N ILE A 82 -3.64 -36.34 -19.63
CA ILE A 82 -2.77 -35.17 -19.43
C ILE A 82 -2.54 -34.34 -20.70
N GLU A 83 -2.52 -34.96 -21.88
CA GLU A 83 -2.38 -34.25 -23.16
C GLU A 83 -3.72 -33.91 -23.83
N SER A 84 -4.83 -34.34 -23.22
CA SER A 84 -6.17 -34.18 -23.77
C SER A 84 -6.57 -32.70 -23.87
N ARG A 85 -7.53 -32.42 -24.75
CA ARG A 85 -8.15 -31.10 -24.86
C ARG A 85 -8.80 -30.66 -23.54
N ALA A 86 -9.34 -31.60 -22.77
CA ALA A 86 -9.96 -31.32 -21.48
C ALA A 86 -8.91 -30.86 -20.45
N ALA A 87 -7.80 -31.59 -20.30
CA ALA A 87 -6.72 -31.21 -19.40
C ALA A 87 -6.17 -29.81 -19.73
N LYS A 88 -5.84 -29.57 -21.01
CA LYS A 88 -5.39 -28.25 -21.47
C LYS A 88 -6.39 -27.13 -21.18
N HIS A 89 -7.70 -27.40 -21.35
CA HIS A 89 -8.74 -26.44 -21.04
C HIS A 89 -8.77 -26.10 -19.54
N TYR A 90 -8.70 -27.11 -18.67
CA TYR A 90 -8.76 -26.91 -17.22
C TYR A 90 -7.49 -26.31 -16.63
N SER A 91 -6.30 -26.65 -17.14
CA SER A 91 -5.06 -25.95 -16.80
C SER A 91 -5.16 -24.48 -17.17
N LYS A 92 -5.55 -24.16 -18.41
CA LYS A 92 -5.70 -22.76 -18.83
C LYS A 92 -6.74 -22.02 -17.98
N LYS A 93 -7.89 -22.64 -17.72
CA LYS A 93 -8.96 -22.04 -16.91
C LYS A 93 -8.51 -21.73 -15.49
N PHE A 94 -7.71 -22.62 -14.90
CA PHE A 94 -7.13 -22.42 -13.58
C PHE A 94 -6.11 -21.27 -13.58
N GLU A 95 -5.18 -21.24 -14.54
CA GLU A 95 -4.20 -20.16 -14.68
C GLU A 95 -4.91 -18.81 -14.93
N ASP A 96 -5.86 -18.75 -15.86
CA ASP A 96 -6.64 -17.54 -16.14
C ASP A 96 -7.40 -17.08 -14.89
N TRP A 97 -7.86 -17.99 -14.02
CA TRP A 97 -8.52 -17.64 -12.75
C TRP A 97 -7.53 -17.04 -11.74
N LYS A 98 -6.35 -17.65 -11.59
CA LYS A 98 -5.28 -17.16 -10.73
C LYS A 98 -4.85 -15.76 -11.15
N ASP A 99 -4.55 -15.57 -12.43
CA ASP A 99 -4.10 -14.28 -12.97
C ASP A 99 -5.15 -13.18 -12.74
N ARG A 100 -6.44 -13.49 -12.92
CA ARG A 100 -7.51 -12.52 -12.61
C ARG A 100 -7.55 -12.14 -11.15
N LEU A 101 -7.32 -13.08 -10.22
CA LEU A 101 -7.33 -12.77 -8.80
C LEU A 101 -6.08 -11.98 -8.39
N GLU A 102 -4.90 -12.32 -8.90
CA GLU A 102 -3.66 -11.54 -8.67
C GLU A 102 -3.81 -10.10 -9.15
N LEU A 103 -4.29 -9.88 -10.39
CA LEU A 103 -4.54 -8.53 -10.91
C LEU A 103 -5.50 -7.73 -10.03
N ARG A 104 -6.50 -8.40 -9.42
CA ARG A 104 -7.43 -7.74 -8.51
C ARG A 104 -6.80 -7.40 -7.17
N ILE A 105 -5.89 -8.24 -6.67
CA ILE A 105 -5.12 -7.98 -5.45
C ILE A 105 -4.25 -6.76 -5.65
N ASP A 106 -3.51 -6.69 -6.76
CA ASP A 106 -2.66 -5.54 -7.10
C ASP A 106 -3.49 -4.25 -7.23
N ALA A 107 -4.62 -4.33 -7.94
CA ALA A 107 -5.49 -3.19 -8.19
C ALA A 107 -6.19 -2.63 -6.93
N LEU A 108 -6.24 -3.36 -5.80
CA LEU A 108 -6.84 -2.88 -4.55
C LEU A 108 -6.13 -1.63 -4.04
N PHE A 109 -4.81 -1.60 -4.15
CA PHE A 109 -3.98 -0.55 -3.55
C PHE A 109 -3.35 0.37 -4.60
N GLU A 110 -3.18 -0.05 -5.85
CA GLU A 110 -2.65 0.84 -6.92
C GLU A 110 -3.51 2.09 -7.12
N ASN A 111 -4.83 1.93 -7.10
CA ASN A 111 -5.77 3.04 -7.26
C ASN A 111 -5.93 3.88 -5.98
N PHE A 112 -5.43 3.39 -4.86
CA PHE A 112 -5.37 4.15 -3.63
C PHE A 112 -4.07 4.97 -3.62
N GLN A 113 -4.16 6.20 -4.13
CA GLN A 113 -3.14 7.20 -3.87
C GLN A 113 -3.51 7.92 -2.57
N PRO A 114 -2.63 7.89 -1.54
CA PRO A 114 -2.64 8.93 -0.51
C PRO A 114 -2.67 10.31 -1.20
N LYS A 115 -3.12 11.36 -0.49
CA LYS A 115 -3.18 12.75 -1.01
C LYS A 115 -2.09 13.02 -2.06
N LYS A 116 -2.46 13.63 -3.19
CA LYS A 116 -1.50 13.98 -4.24
C LYS A 116 -0.29 14.65 -3.62
N LEU A 117 0.91 14.25 -4.06
CA LEU A 117 2.18 14.71 -3.51
C LEU A 117 2.27 16.24 -3.49
N GLU A 118 1.70 16.89 -4.50
CA GLU A 118 1.60 18.34 -4.61
C GLU A 118 0.73 18.96 -3.51
N ASP A 119 -0.41 18.35 -3.21
CA ASP A 119 -1.31 18.80 -2.14
C ASP A 119 -0.66 18.61 -0.76
N LEU A 120 0.06 17.49 -0.58
CA LEU A 120 0.79 17.20 0.64
C LEU A 120 1.95 18.19 0.85
N TYR A 121 2.68 18.50 -0.22
CA TYR A 121 3.75 19.51 -0.17
C TYR A 121 3.18 20.91 0.12
N ALA A 122 2.10 21.31 -0.55
CA ALA A 122 1.45 22.59 -0.30
C ALA A 122 1.00 22.74 1.16
N GLN A 123 0.47 21.66 1.75
CA GLN A 123 0.16 21.63 3.18
C GLN A 123 1.42 21.77 4.04
N ALA A 124 2.49 21.03 3.74
CA ALA A 124 3.75 21.13 4.49
C ALA A 124 4.37 22.54 4.44
N VAL A 125 4.27 23.23 3.30
CA VAL A 125 4.69 24.63 3.18
C VAL A 125 3.84 25.54 4.07
N THR A 126 2.52 25.36 4.04
CA THR A 126 1.59 26.15 4.87
C THR A 126 1.89 25.94 6.36
N ASP A 127 2.06 24.68 6.77
CA ASP A 127 2.42 24.33 8.14
C ASP A 127 3.77 24.96 8.56
N LEU A 128 4.77 24.99 7.66
CA LEU A 128 6.06 25.61 7.94
C LEU A 128 5.97 27.12 8.08
N ASP A 129 5.17 27.77 7.23
CA ASP A 129 4.92 29.20 7.32
C ASP A 129 4.26 29.55 8.67
N GLU A 130 3.25 28.79 9.09
CA GLU A 130 2.59 28.98 10.40
C GLU A 130 3.53 28.73 11.59
N ILE A 131 4.42 27.74 11.49
CA ILE A 131 5.46 27.50 12.51
C ILE A 131 6.41 28.69 12.56
N ASN A 132 6.85 29.21 11.41
CA ASN A 132 7.76 30.34 11.30
C ASN A 132 7.20 31.65 11.85
N GLU A 133 5.87 31.80 11.91
CA GLU A 133 5.24 32.94 12.58
C GLU A 133 5.42 32.90 14.10
N LYS A 134 5.45 31.71 14.69
CA LYS A 134 5.33 31.49 16.14
C LYS A 134 6.64 31.03 16.80
N ILE A 135 7.55 30.46 16.04
CA ILE A 135 8.76 29.84 16.58
C ILE A 135 9.71 30.88 17.21
N ALA A 136 10.09 30.61 18.45
CA ALA A 136 11.03 31.42 19.21
C ALA A 136 11.98 30.50 19.99
N CYS A 137 13.19 30.98 20.23
CA CYS A 137 14.18 30.26 21.02
C CYS A 137 13.68 30.07 22.45
N GLN A 138 13.67 28.83 22.95
CA GLN A 138 13.24 28.51 24.31
C GLN A 138 14.15 29.12 25.38
N SER A 139 15.41 29.43 25.06
CA SER A 139 16.37 29.99 26.02
C SER A 139 16.37 31.52 26.08
N CYS A 140 16.23 32.21 24.94
CA CYS A 140 16.37 33.68 24.88
C CYS A 140 15.15 34.41 24.31
N GLY A 141 14.13 33.69 23.85
CA GLY A 141 12.91 34.28 23.27
C GLY A 141 13.10 34.94 21.90
N SER A 142 14.30 34.93 21.33
CA SER A 142 14.54 35.50 20.00
C SER A 142 13.72 34.74 18.96
N LYS A 143 13.10 35.47 18.02
CA LYS A 143 12.40 34.85 16.89
C LYS A 143 13.37 33.96 16.10
N MET A 144 12.90 32.78 15.71
CA MET A 144 13.64 31.85 14.87
C MET A 144 12.98 31.73 13.51
N HIS A 145 13.71 31.17 12.54
CA HIS A 145 13.19 30.90 11.21
C HIS A 145 13.77 29.58 10.71
N ILE A 146 12.93 28.80 10.04
CA ILE A 146 13.24 27.50 9.46
C ILE A 146 13.03 27.62 7.95
N ASP A 147 14.10 27.39 7.20
CA ASP A 147 14.18 27.56 5.75
C ASP A 147 14.09 26.24 4.98
N THR A 148 13.90 25.13 5.68
CA THR A 148 13.93 23.77 5.13
C THR A 148 12.79 22.95 5.73
N ILE A 149 12.10 22.16 4.91
CA ILE A 149 11.13 21.18 5.41
C ILE A 149 11.92 19.94 5.86
N TYR A 150 12.01 19.77 7.18
CA TYR A 150 12.53 18.55 7.79
C TYR A 150 11.41 17.50 7.89
N THR A 151 11.67 16.26 7.47
CA THR A 151 10.68 15.18 7.61
C THR A 151 10.77 14.43 8.94
N ILE A 152 11.77 14.76 9.78
CA ILE A 152 12.01 14.18 11.11
C ILE A 152 12.36 15.30 12.09
N SER A 153 12.20 15.03 13.40
CA SER A 153 12.63 15.98 14.42
C SER A 153 14.14 16.24 14.35
N LYS A 154 14.53 17.51 14.45
CA LYS A 154 15.93 17.94 14.40
C LYS A 154 16.25 18.96 15.48
N TYR A 155 17.51 18.95 15.90
CA TYR A 155 18.08 20.04 16.68
C TYR A 155 18.43 21.21 15.76
N ILE A 156 17.96 22.39 16.13
CA ILE A 156 18.18 23.65 15.42
C ILE A 156 18.83 24.65 16.37
N SER A 157 19.92 25.26 15.92
CA SER A 157 20.66 26.23 16.74
C SER A 157 20.00 27.60 16.64
N CYS A 158 19.81 28.26 17.78
CA CYS A 158 19.36 29.64 17.81
C CYS A 158 20.43 30.55 17.18
N PRO A 159 20.11 31.36 16.16
CA PRO A 159 21.10 32.22 15.51
C PRO A 159 21.58 33.37 16.40
N PHE A 160 20.82 33.71 17.45
CA PHE A 160 21.16 34.79 18.37
C PHE A 160 22.05 34.34 19.53
N CYS A 161 21.69 33.25 20.23
CA CYS A 161 22.40 32.79 21.42
C CYS A 161 23.10 31.43 21.30
N GLY A 162 22.96 30.73 20.17
CA GLY A 162 23.58 29.43 19.94
C GLY A 162 22.92 28.24 20.66
N ALA A 163 21.89 28.48 21.48
CA ALA A 163 21.19 27.40 22.18
C ALA A 163 20.51 26.41 21.22
N GLN A 164 20.55 25.12 21.56
CA GLN A 164 19.87 24.07 20.80
C GLN A 164 18.37 24.06 21.13
N ASN A 165 17.54 24.07 20.09
CA ASN A 165 16.09 23.94 20.17
C ASN A 165 15.66 22.70 19.39
N ILE A 166 14.54 22.08 19.75
CA ILE A 166 14.00 20.93 19.02
C ILE A 166 12.92 21.43 18.05
N PHE A 167 13.12 21.19 16.76
CA PHE A 167 12.08 21.30 15.75
C PHE A 167 11.32 19.98 15.65
N THR A 168 9.99 20.05 15.70
CA THR A 168 9.12 18.90 15.47
C THR A 168 8.29 19.16 14.20
N PRO A 169 8.46 18.35 13.14
CA PRO A 169 7.71 18.52 11.91
C PRO A 169 6.22 18.25 12.10
N SER A 170 5.39 18.90 11.26
CA SER A 170 3.97 18.62 11.20
C SER A 170 3.69 17.20 10.67
N GLN A 171 2.43 16.78 10.67
CA GLN A 171 2.04 15.51 10.04
C GLN A 171 2.33 15.52 8.53
N ALA A 172 1.99 16.61 7.83
CA ALA A 172 2.22 16.70 6.38
C ALA A 172 3.71 16.64 6.03
N MET A 173 4.56 17.37 6.77
CA MET A 173 6.01 17.32 6.59
C MET A 173 6.58 15.92 6.82
N ARG A 174 6.02 15.21 7.79
CA ARG A 174 6.40 13.83 8.10
C ARG A 174 6.00 12.86 6.99
N GLU A 175 4.77 12.94 6.51
CA GLU A 175 4.27 12.07 5.42
C GLU A 175 5.09 12.23 4.13
N LEU A 176 5.69 13.39 3.87
CA LEU A 176 6.62 13.58 2.74
C LEU A 176 7.84 12.65 2.77
N ALA A 177 8.24 12.11 3.92
CA ALA A 177 9.33 11.14 3.97
C ALA A 177 8.95 9.78 3.36
N LEU A 178 7.66 9.42 3.35
CA LEU A 178 7.18 8.17 2.73
C LEU A 178 7.32 8.22 1.21
N ASP A 179 7.29 9.43 0.62
CA ASP A 179 7.39 9.67 -0.82
C ASP A 179 8.75 10.25 -1.26
N LYS A 180 9.78 10.24 -0.39
CA LYS A 180 11.12 10.81 -0.69
C LYS A 180 11.71 10.36 -2.04
N MET A 181 11.47 9.11 -2.44
CA MET A 181 11.92 8.59 -3.76
C MET A 181 11.13 9.16 -4.95
N ARG A 182 9.83 9.46 -4.79
CA ARG A 182 9.00 10.12 -5.82
C ARG A 182 9.29 11.62 -5.93
N ILE A 183 9.58 12.27 -4.80
CA ILE A 183 9.93 13.70 -4.70
C ILE A 183 11.25 14.02 -5.42
N SER A 184 12.27 13.15 -5.29
CA SER A 184 13.62 13.42 -5.81
C SER A 184 13.73 13.40 -7.34
N GLN A 185 12.78 12.76 -8.04
CA GLN A 185 12.83 12.60 -9.49
C GLN A 185 11.99 13.63 -10.27
N ALA A 186 10.99 14.28 -9.65
CA ALA A 186 10.03 15.08 -10.40
C ALA A 186 9.94 16.58 -10.02
N PHE A 187 10.30 17.00 -8.80
CA PHE A 187 9.78 18.31 -8.31
C PHE A 187 10.77 19.27 -7.62
N GLN A 188 12.05 18.93 -7.40
CA GLN A 188 12.95 19.79 -6.62
C GLN A 188 13.20 21.21 -7.19
N LYS A 189 12.89 21.50 -8.46
CA LYS A 189 13.18 22.81 -9.08
C LYS A 189 12.15 23.92 -8.81
N ASN A 190 10.96 23.61 -8.28
CA ASN A 190 9.86 24.59 -8.15
C ASN A 190 9.32 24.76 -6.72
N TYR A 191 10.05 24.26 -5.72
CA TYR A 191 9.60 24.23 -4.33
C TYR A 191 10.06 25.46 -3.54
N LYS A 192 9.14 26.07 -2.76
CA LYS A 192 9.42 27.24 -1.92
C LYS A 192 10.49 26.94 -0.86
N TYR A 193 10.41 25.75 -0.27
CA TYR A 193 11.38 25.25 0.69
C TYR A 193 12.00 23.93 0.19
N PRO A 194 13.32 23.74 0.32
CA PRO A 194 13.96 22.45 0.11
C PRO A 194 13.46 21.40 1.12
N LEU A 195 13.57 20.13 0.73
CA LEU A 195 13.21 18.96 1.55
C LEU A 195 14.48 18.24 2.00
N GLU A 196 14.57 17.98 3.32
CA GLU A 196 15.70 17.26 3.93
C GLU A 196 15.27 16.06 4.77
#